data_AF-A0A939SQ07-F1
#
_entry.id   AF-A0A939SQ07-F1
#
_cell.length_a   1.000
_cell.length_b   1.000
_cell.length_c   1.000
_cell.angle_alpha   90.00
_cell.angle_beta   90.00
_cell.angle_gamma   90.00
#
_symmetry.space_group_name_H-M   'P 1'
#
loop_
_entity.id
_entity.type
_entity.pdbx_description
1 polymer ?
#
loop_
_entity_poly.entity_id
_entity_poly.type
_entity_poly.pdbx_seq_one_letter_code
_entity_poly.pdbx_strand_id
1 'polypeptide(L)' 'MWQSFDSHALINDRKNGRGIEWSLINEINHEGEYFKVKGPINLPSNPQIYPVLCQAGTSIPGRDFASKAVDMIFQ' A
#
# COMPACT_ATOMS: atom_id res chain seq x y z
N MET A 1 0.90 1.20 3.56
CA MET A 1 1.64 -0.07 3.38
C MET A 1 2.05 -0.28 1.93
N TRP A 2 1.12 -0.26 0.98
CA TRP A 2 1.46 -0.46 -0.44
C TRP A 2 2.46 0.54 -1.06
N GLN A 3 2.61 1.73 -0.48
CA GLN A 3 3.61 2.73 -0.90
C GLN A 3 4.97 2.63 -0.21
N SER A 4 5.14 1.74 0.77
CA SER A 4 6.35 1.75 1.63
C SER A 4 7.59 1.17 0.94
N PHE A 5 7.42 0.51 -0.21
CA PHE A 5 8.50 -0.07 -1.01
C PHE A 5 8.23 0.30 -2.47
N ASP A 6 8.98 1.25 -3.03
CA ASP A 6 8.78 1.69 -4.40
C ASP A 6 9.22 0.61 -5.43
N SER A 7 8.46 0.45 -6.51
CA SER A 7 8.82 -0.37 -7.66
C SER A 7 10.22 -0.07 -8.23
N HIS A 8 10.66 1.18 -8.19
CA HIS A 8 11.97 1.63 -8.64
C HIS A 8 13.11 1.32 -7.67
N ALA A 9 12.80 0.80 -6.46
CA ALA A 9 13.82 0.38 -5.51
C ALA A 9 14.59 -0.85 -6.00
N LEU A 10 14.07 -1.63 -6.96
CA LEU A 10 14.79 -2.75 -7.57
C LEU A 10 15.59 -2.28 -8.79
N ILE A 11 16.89 -2.06 -8.64
CA ILE A 11 17.75 -1.44 -9.67
C ILE A 11 18.70 -2.40 -10.40
N ASN A 12 18.93 -3.61 -9.87
CA ASN A 12 19.76 -4.68 -10.47
C ASN A 12 21.09 -4.20 -11.10
N ASP A 13 21.80 -3.32 -10.41
CA ASP A 13 23.10 -2.78 -10.85
C ASP A 13 24.22 -3.74 -10.45
N ARG A 14 24.59 -4.61 -11.38
CA ARG A 14 25.69 -5.57 -11.19
C ARG A 14 27.06 -4.91 -11.12
N LYS A 15 27.25 -3.76 -11.77
CA LYS A 15 28.55 -3.10 -11.87
C LYS A 15 28.98 -2.53 -10.51
N ASN A 16 28.04 -1.93 -9.79
CA ASN A 16 28.28 -1.37 -8.46
C ASN A 16 27.83 -2.31 -7.32
N GLY A 17 27.35 -3.52 -7.65
CA GLY A 17 26.88 -4.51 -6.66
C GLY A 17 25.61 -4.08 -5.93
N ARG A 18 24.78 -3.23 -6.54
CA ARG A 18 23.56 -2.68 -5.92
C ARG A 18 22.32 -3.36 -6.50
N GLY A 19 21.71 -4.26 -5.74
CA GLY A 19 20.42 -4.86 -6.12
C GLY A 19 19.21 -3.98 -5.77
N ILE A 20 19.33 -3.21 -4.69
CA ILE A 20 18.25 -2.42 -4.09
C ILE A 20 18.71 -0.98 -3.84
N GLU A 21 17.86 -0.01 -4.17
CA GLU A 21 17.96 1.39 -3.77
C GLU A 21 17.18 1.60 -2.46
N TRP A 22 17.88 1.49 -1.34
CA TRP A 22 17.29 1.57 0.00
C TRP A 22 16.64 2.92 0.31
N SER A 23 17.03 4.00 -0.36
CA SER A 23 16.41 5.32 -0.17
C SER A 23 14.95 5.37 -0.65
N LEU A 24 14.50 4.39 -1.43
CA LEU A 24 13.14 4.27 -1.93
C LEU A 24 12.26 3.32 -1.10
N ILE A 25 12.74 2.88 0.07
CA ILE A 25 12.01 2.02 1.00
C ILE A 25 11.88 2.76 2.33
N ASN A 26 10.64 2.96 2.78
CA ASN A 26 10.34 3.79 3.95
C ASN A 26 9.42 3.06 4.92
N GLU A 27 9.69 3.17 6.22
CA GLU A 27 8.79 2.64 7.25
C GLU A 27 7.46 3.42 7.26
N ILE A 28 6.37 2.74 7.61
CA ILE A 28 5.02 3.34 7.69
C ILE A 28 4.81 3.97 9.07
N ASN A 29 5.35 3.33 10.13
CA ASN A 29 5.25 3.77 11.51
C ASN A 29 3.80 4.13 11.93
N HIS A 30 2.84 3.30 11.53
CA HIS A 30 1.44 3.49 11.88
C HIS A 30 1.19 3.08 13.34
N GLU A 31 0.63 3.99 14.14
CA GLU A 31 0.14 3.71 15.49
C GLU A 31 -1.30 4.23 15.60
N GLY A 32 -2.27 3.32 15.56
CA GLY A 32 -3.69 3.60 15.70
C GLY A 32 -4.32 2.84 16.85
N GLU A 33 -5.60 3.10 17.11
CA GLU A 33 -6.38 2.46 18.18
C GLU A 33 -6.37 0.93 18.07
N TYR A 34 -6.52 0.41 16.85
CA TYR A 34 -6.64 -1.03 16.60
C TYR A 34 -5.34 -1.69 16.16
N PHE A 35 -4.41 -0.95 15.55
CA PHE A 35 -3.21 -1.52 14.95
C PHE A 35 -1.97 -0.67 15.18
N LYS A 36 -0.85 -1.34 15.43
CA LYS A 36 0.49 -0.77 15.46
C LYS A 36 1.38 -1.50 14.46
N VAL A 37 1.75 -0.84 13.36
CA VAL A 37 2.45 -1.45 12.23
C VAL A 37 3.62 -0.58 11.81
N LYS A 38 4.84 -1.12 11.97
CA LYS A 38 6.08 -0.44 11.57
C LYS A 38 6.25 -0.37 10.05
N GLY A 39 5.97 -1.46 9.33
CA GLY A 39 6.36 -1.60 7.93
C GLY A 39 7.90 -1.67 7.75
N PRO A 40 8.41 -1.56 6.51
CA PRO A 40 7.68 -1.54 5.24
C PRO A 40 7.09 -2.92 4.88
N ILE A 41 6.24 -2.98 3.85
CA ILE A 41 5.93 -4.24 3.17
C ILE A 41 7.22 -4.87 2.59
N ASN A 42 7.27 -6.18 2.46
CA ASN A 42 8.42 -6.93 1.93
C ASN A 42 8.42 -7.09 0.39
N LEU A 43 7.52 -6.40 -0.32
CA LEU A 43 7.36 -6.49 -1.77
C LEU A 43 7.25 -5.09 -2.39
N PRO A 44 7.86 -4.84 -3.57
CA PRO A 44 7.71 -3.57 -4.26
C PRO A 44 6.25 -3.31 -4.65
N SER A 45 5.89 -2.02 -4.70
CA SER A 45 4.62 -1.56 -5.24
C SER A 45 4.48 -1.96 -6.71
N ASN A 46 3.25 -2.15 -7.16
CA ASN A 46 2.94 -2.23 -8.58
C ASN A 46 2.73 -0.81 -9.15
N PRO A 47 2.66 -0.62 -10.49
CA PRO A 47 2.42 0.69 -11.08
C PRO A 47 1.10 1.36 -10.67
N GLN A 48 0.09 0.58 -10.31
CA GLN A 48 -1.20 1.09 -9.79
C GLN A 48 -1.10 1.53 -8.31
N ILE A 49 -0.03 1.12 -7.63
CA ILE A 49 0.28 1.29 -6.20
C ILE A 49 -0.69 0.57 -5.28
N TYR A 50 -1.99 0.61 -5.56
CA TYR A 50 -3.05 0.06 -4.72
C TYR A 50 -3.92 -0.92 -5.52
N PRO A 51 -4.40 -2.01 -4.91
CA PRO A 51 -5.45 -2.81 -5.52
C PRO A 51 -6.76 -2.01 -5.57
N VAL A 52 -7.63 -2.35 -6.51
CA VAL A 52 -9.01 -1.84 -6.52
C VAL A 52 -9.73 -2.34 -5.26
N LEU A 53 -10.34 -1.42 -4.52
CA LEU A 53 -11.09 -1.71 -3.31
C LEU A 53 -12.58 -1.75 -3.63
N CYS A 54 -13.21 -2.92 -3.44
CA CYS A 54 -14.65 -3.10 -3.63
C CYS A 54 -15.35 -3.33 -2.28
N GLN A 55 -16.57 -2.79 -2.15
CA GLN A 55 -17.41 -2.97 -0.96
C GLN A 55 -18.84 -3.35 -1.37
N ALA A 56 -19.47 -4.23 -0.60
CA ALA A 56 -20.79 -4.81 -0.92
C ALA A 56 -21.84 -4.58 0.19
N GLY A 57 -21.55 -3.70 1.14
CA GLY A 57 -22.44 -3.43 2.27
C GLY A 57 -23.44 -2.34 1.92
N THR A 58 -24.72 -2.71 1.92
CA THR A 58 -25.83 -1.84 1.51
C THR A 58 -26.44 -1.02 2.66
N SER A 59 -25.99 -1.23 3.90
CA SER A 59 -26.43 -0.46 5.07
C SER A 59 -25.98 1.00 4.99
N ILE A 60 -26.65 1.89 5.72
CA ILE A 60 -26.28 3.33 5.77
C ILE A 60 -24.80 3.51 6.17
N PRO A 61 -24.29 2.89 7.27
CA PRO A 61 -22.88 2.98 7.61
C PRO A 61 -21.95 2.37 6.54
N GLY A 62 -22.40 1.30 5.87
CA GLY A 62 -21.65 0.65 4.79
C GLY A 62 -21.47 1.57 3.59
N ARG A 63 -22.52 2.30 3.21
CA ARG A 63 -22.49 3.31 2.14
C ARG A 63 -21.62 4.51 2.53
N ASP A 64 -21.72 4.98 3.77
CA ASP A 64 -20.90 6.09 4.26
C ASP A 64 -19.40 5.73 4.26
N PHE A 65 -19.05 4.50 4.67
CA PHE A 65 -17.68 4.01 4.58
C PHE A 65 -17.22 3.93 3.13
N ALA A 66 -18.04 3.35 2.25
CA ALA A 66 -17.71 3.22 0.84
C ALA A 66 -17.44 4.58 0.18
N SER A 67 -18.23 5.62 0.48
CA SER A 67 -18.01 6.96 -0.07
C SER A 67 -16.62 7.56 0.23
N LYS A 68 -15.92 7.08 1.26
CA LYS A 68 -14.65 7.63 1.73
C LYS A 68 -13.43 6.78 1.38
N ALA A 69 -13.61 5.48 1.14
CA ALA A 69 -12.51 4.52 1.24
C ALA A 69 -12.45 3.46 0.13
N VAL A 70 -13.41 3.42 -0.81
CA VAL A 70 -13.49 2.32 -1.78
C VAL A 70 -13.74 2.83 -3.19
N ASP A 71 -13.24 2.10 -4.19
CA ASP A 71 -13.32 2.46 -5.60
C ASP A 71 -14.63 2.02 -6.25
N MET A 72 -15.25 0.95 -5.73
CA MET A 72 -16.47 0.36 -6.30
C MET A 72 -17.43 -0.15 -5.22
N ILE A 73 -18.73 0.04 -5.44
CA ILE A 73 -19.80 -0.51 -4.61
C ILE A 73 -20.63 -1.49 -5.43
N PHE A 74 -20.82 -2.70 -4.92
CA PHE A 74 -21.83 -3.63 -5.43
C PHE A 74 -23.15 -3.39 -4.69
N GLN A 75 -24.22 -3.12 -5.44
CA GLN A 75 -25.58 -2.90 -4.93
C GLN A 75 -26.54 -3.97 -5.42
#